data_AF-Q7A1P4-F1
#
_entry.id   AF-Q7A1P4-F1
#
_cell.length_a   1.000
_cell.length_b   1.000
_cell.length_c   1.000
_cell.angle_alpha   90.00
_cell.angle_beta   90.00
_cell.angle_gamma   90.00
#
_symmetry.space_group_name_H-M   'P 1'
#
loop_
_entity.id
_entity.type
_entity.pdbx_description
1 polymer ?
#
loop_
_entity_poly.entity_id
_entity_poly.type
_entity_poly.pdbx_seq_one_letter_code
_entity_poly.pdbx_strand_id
1 'polypeptide(L)'
;MKLFIILGALNAMMAVGTGAFGAHGLQGKISDHYLSVWEKATTYQMYHGLALLIIGVISGTTSINVNWAGWLIFAGIIFFSGSLYILVLTQIKVLGAITPIGGVLFIIGWIMLIIATFKFAG
;
A
#
# COMPACT_ATOMS: atom_id res chain seq x y z
N MET A 1 -13.93 8.12 7.67
CA MET A 1 -14.50 6.77 7.85
C MET A 1 -13.60 5.91 8.70
N LYS A 2 -14.11 5.32 9.79
CA LYS A 2 -13.31 4.50 10.73
C LYS A 2 -12.62 3.30 10.06
N LEU A 3 -13.23 2.74 9.01
CA LEU A 3 -12.67 1.59 8.28
C LEU A 3 -11.29 1.88 7.68
N PHE A 4 -11.10 3.02 7.01
CA PHE A 4 -9.78 3.36 6.45
C PHE A 4 -8.72 3.65 7.51
N ILE A 5 -9.13 4.14 8.69
CA ILE A 5 -8.22 4.27 9.84
C ILE A 5 -7.74 2.87 10.27
N ILE A 6 -8.67 1.92 10.41
CA ILE A 6 -8.33 0.53 10.77
C ILE A 6 -7.43 -0.09 9.70
N LEU A 7 -7.80 -0.01 8.42
CA LEU A 7 -7.00 -0.58 7.33
C LEU A 7 -5.61 0.07 7.22
N GLY A 8 -5.51 1.38 7.43
CA GLY A 8 -4.24 2.10 7.44
C GLY A 8 -3.34 1.66 8.59
N ALA A 9 -3.89 1.55 9.80
CA ALA A 9 -3.16 1.08 10.98
C ALA A 9 -2.71 -0.39 10.82
N LEU A 10 -3.59 -1.26 10.31
CA LEU A 10 -3.26 -2.66 10.02
C LEU A 10 -2.12 -2.77 9.00
N ASN A 11 -2.13 -1.95 7.94
CA ASN A 11 -1.05 -1.97 6.95
C ASN A 11 0.25 -1.39 7.49
N ALA A 12 0.19 -0.32 8.27
CA ALA A 12 1.38 0.26 8.91
C ALA A 12 2.03 -0.73 9.89
N MET A 13 1.25 -1.38 10.77
CA MET A 13 1.78 -2.38 11.69
C MET A 13 2.36 -3.60 10.95
N MET A 14 1.69 -4.05 9.87
CA MET A 14 2.19 -5.15 9.05
C MET A 14 3.49 -4.76 8.36
N ALA A 15 3.60 -3.55 7.83
CA ALA A 15 4.83 -3.05 7.21
C ALA A 15 5.99 -2.96 8.22
N VAL A 16 5.76 -2.60 9.48
CA VAL A 16 6.81 -2.70 10.51
C VAL A 16 7.25 -4.15 10.70
N GLY A 17 6.30 -5.07 10.83
CA GLY A 17 6.58 -6.50 11.02
C GLY A 17 7.31 -7.14 9.84
N THR A 18 6.86 -6.89 8.60
CA THR A 18 7.50 -7.37 7.39
C THR A 18 8.85 -6.70 7.17
N GLY A 19 9.01 -5.41 7.49
CA GLY A 19 10.30 -4.72 7.43
C GLY A 19 11.35 -5.37 8.33
N ALA A 20 11.00 -5.64 9.59
CA ALA A 20 11.88 -6.35 10.52
C ALA A 20 12.17 -7.78 10.04
N PHE A 21 11.16 -8.48 9.51
CA PHE A 21 11.36 -9.82 8.94
C PHE A 21 12.29 -9.81 7.72
N GLY A 22 12.25 -8.79 6.87
CA GLY A 22 13.20 -8.61 5.78
C GLY A 22 14.62 -8.38 6.29
N ALA A 23 14.78 -7.39 7.18
CA ALA A 23 16.09 -6.96 7.69
C ALA A 23 16.82 -8.02 8.52
N HIS A 24 16.09 -8.86 9.26
CA HIS A 24 16.69 -9.85 10.16
C HIS A 24 16.37 -11.30 9.78
N GLY A 25 15.14 -11.57 9.32
CA GLY A 25 14.67 -12.92 9.02
C GLY A 25 15.14 -13.45 7.67
N LEU A 26 15.27 -12.57 6.66
CA LEU A 26 15.65 -12.90 5.29
C LEU A 26 17.11 -12.56 4.94
N GLN A 27 17.80 -11.77 5.76
CA GLN A 27 19.20 -11.41 5.55
C GLN A 27 20.08 -12.64 5.35
N GLY A 28 20.86 -12.66 4.26
CA GLY A 28 21.74 -13.78 3.90
C GLY A 28 21.02 -15.06 3.42
N LYS A 29 19.69 -15.10 3.43
CA LYS A 29 18.91 -16.27 2.94
C LYS A 29 18.38 -16.09 1.52
N ILE A 30 18.27 -14.86 1.06
CA ILE A 30 17.87 -14.49 -0.29
C ILE A 30 18.92 -13.57 -0.91
N SER A 31 18.91 -13.43 -2.23
CA SER A 31 19.81 -12.51 -2.91
C SER A 31 19.46 -11.05 -2.59
N ASP A 32 20.45 -10.16 -2.71
CA ASP A 32 20.28 -8.71 -2.52
C ASP A 32 19.18 -8.13 -3.41
N HIS A 33 19.00 -8.69 -4.62
CA HIS A 33 17.90 -8.34 -5.49
C HIS A 33 16.54 -8.56 -4.83
N TYR A 34 16.29 -9.76 -4.27
CA TYR A 34 15.01 -10.06 -3.62
C TYR A 34 14.85 -9.37 -2.27
N LEU A 35 15.95 -9.07 -1.57
CA LEU A 35 15.89 -8.25 -0.37
C LEU A 35 15.43 -6.82 -0.71
N SER A 36 15.96 -6.23 -1.79
CA SER A 36 15.48 -4.93 -2.29
C SER A 36 14.02 -4.97 -2.74
N VAL A 37 13.56 -6.07 -3.36
CA VAL A 37 12.15 -6.26 -3.72
C VAL A 37 11.26 -6.30 -2.48
N TRP A 38 11.68 -7.01 -1.43
CA TRP A 38 10.99 -7.06 -0.15
C TRP A 38 10.89 -5.68 0.52
N GLU A 39 11.99 -4.93 0.52
CA GLU A 39 12.04 -3.58 1.07
C GLU A 39 11.11 -2.62 0.32
N LYS A 40 11.01 -2.73 -1.01
CA LYS A 40 10.05 -1.95 -1.81
C LYS A 40 8.60 -2.29 -1.43
N ALA A 41 8.28 -3.58 -1.28
CA ALA A 41 6.94 -4.00 -0.84
C ALA A 41 6.59 -3.38 0.52
N THR A 42 7.53 -3.44 1.46
CA THR A 42 7.39 -2.88 2.81
C THR A 42 7.21 -1.37 2.82
N THR A 43 8.09 -0.66 2.11
CA THR A 43 8.08 0.80 2.04
C THR A 43 6.78 1.32 1.41
N TYR A 44 6.33 0.71 0.31
CA TYR A 44 5.07 1.12 -0.34
C TYR A 44 3.85 0.76 0.51
N GLN A 45 3.83 -0.41 1.17
CA GLN A 45 2.77 -0.76 2.12
C GLN A 45 2.67 0.28 3.25
N MET A 46 3.81 0.72 3.80
CA MET A 46 3.83 1.76 4.84
C MET A 46 3.25 3.08 4.32
N TYR A 47 3.79 3.63 3.23
CA TYR A 47 3.33 4.92 2.71
C TYR A 47 1.84 4.93 2.38
N HIS A 48 1.35 3.88 1.73
CA HIS A 48 -0.07 3.78 1.39
C HIS A 48 -0.95 3.41 2.59
N GLY A 49 -0.44 2.69 3.59
CA GLY A 49 -1.08 2.52 4.88
C GLY A 49 -1.28 3.85 5.62
N LEU A 50 -0.26 4.70 5.64
CA LEU A 50 -0.37 6.06 6.19
C LEU A 50 -1.33 6.93 5.36
N ALA A 51 -1.36 6.79 4.03
CA ALA A 51 -2.34 7.46 3.19
C ALA A 51 -3.79 7.05 3.54
N LEU A 52 -4.03 5.77 3.85
CA LEU A 52 -5.35 5.30 4.32
C LEU A 52 -5.73 5.90 5.68
N LEU A 53 -4.78 6.08 6.60
CA LEU A 53 -5.03 6.82 7.86
C LEU A 53 -5.49 8.25 7.56
N ILE A 54 -4.78 8.97 6.69
CA ILE A 54 -5.10 10.34 6.28
C ILE A 54 -6.49 10.40 5.63
N ILE A 55 -6.79 9.50 4.69
CA ILE A 55 -8.11 9.38 4.05
C ILE A 55 -9.20 9.10 5.09
N GLY A 56 -8.91 8.23 6.06
CA GLY A 56 -9.80 7.94 7.17
C GLY A 56 -10.16 9.17 8.00
N VAL A 57 -9.15 10.01 8.31
CA VAL A 57 -9.28 11.29 9.01
C VAL A 57 -10.06 12.30 8.17
N ILE A 58 -9.67 12.54 6.91
CA ILE A 58 -10.35 13.48 6.00
C ILE A 58 -11.84 13.14 5.89
N SER A 59 -12.17 11.87 5.69
CA SER A 59 -13.55 11.40 5.60
C SER A 59 -14.32 11.51 6.93
N GLY A 60 -13.63 11.68 8.05
CA GLY A 60 -14.24 11.89 9.37
C GLY A 60 -14.35 13.35 9.79
N THR A 61 -13.55 14.25 9.21
CA THR A 61 -13.47 15.67 9.59
C THR A 61 -13.97 16.61 8.51
N THR A 62 -14.24 16.12 7.30
CA THR A 62 -14.72 16.90 6.16
C THR A 62 -15.87 16.18 5.46
N SER A 63 -16.61 16.89 4.61
CA SER A 63 -17.61 16.30 3.70
C SER A 63 -17.02 15.85 2.37
N ILE A 64 -15.69 15.89 2.20
CA ILE A 64 -15.00 15.44 0.99
C ILE A 64 -15.19 13.92 0.84
N ASN A 65 -15.78 13.48 -0.29
CA ASN A 65 -15.92 12.06 -0.58
C ASN A 65 -14.64 11.46 -1.15
N VAL A 66 -13.82 10.89 -0.27
CA VAL A 66 -12.53 10.26 -0.59
C VAL A 66 -12.61 8.72 -0.65
N ASN A 67 -13.80 8.13 -0.71
CA ASN A 67 -13.98 6.68 -0.58
C ASN A 67 -13.33 5.89 -1.72
N TRP A 68 -13.48 6.36 -2.96
CA TRP A 68 -12.85 5.71 -4.11
C TRP A 68 -11.32 5.76 -4.03
N ALA A 69 -10.75 6.89 -3.59
CA ALA A 69 -9.30 6.99 -3.36
C ALA A 69 -8.84 5.96 -2.33
N GLY A 70 -9.56 5.84 -1.20
CA GLY A 70 -9.26 4.86 -0.16
C GLY A 70 -9.28 3.42 -0.65
N TRP A 71 -10.35 3.02 -1.36
CA TRP A 71 -10.45 1.65 -1.88
C TRP A 71 -9.41 1.32 -2.95
N LEU A 72 -9.12 2.24 -3.85
CA LEU A 72 -8.08 2.06 -4.88
C LEU A 72 -6.69 1.95 -4.26
N ILE A 73 -6.37 2.79 -3.27
CA ILE A 73 -5.10 2.69 -2.55
C ILE A 73 -5.01 1.36 -1.80
N PHE A 74 -6.06 0.95 -1.10
CA PHE A 74 -6.05 -0.34 -0.38
C PHE A 74 -5.91 -1.54 -1.33
N ALA A 75 -6.64 -1.57 -2.44
CA ALA A 75 -6.48 -2.58 -3.47
C ALA A 75 -5.06 -2.55 -4.07
N GLY A 76 -4.51 -1.37 -4.28
CA GLY A 76 -3.12 -1.18 -4.70
C GLY A 76 -2.13 -1.82 -3.73
N ILE A 77 -2.33 -1.72 -2.42
CA ILE A 77 -1.46 -2.38 -1.42
C ILE A 77 -1.48 -3.90 -1.60
N ILE A 78 -2.67 -4.48 -1.75
CA ILE A 78 -2.84 -5.93 -1.93
C ILE A 78 -2.12 -6.39 -3.20
N PHE A 79 -2.37 -5.74 -4.34
CA PHE A 79 -1.82 -6.16 -5.62
C PHE A 79 -0.34 -5.81 -5.81
N PHE A 80 0.15 -4.72 -5.20
CA PHE A 80 1.55 -4.31 -5.33
C PHE A 80 2.42 -4.93 -4.24
N SER A 81 2.10 -4.69 -2.97
CA SER A 81 2.96 -5.11 -1.86
C SER A 81 2.78 -6.60 -1.60
N GLY A 82 1.52 -7.07 -1.61
CA GLY A 82 1.20 -8.50 -1.44
C GLY A 82 1.86 -9.38 -2.51
N SER A 83 1.80 -9.00 -3.79
CA SER A 83 2.44 -9.76 -4.86
C SER A 83 3.96 -9.84 -4.70
N LEU A 84 4.61 -8.74 -4.29
CA LEU A 84 6.06 -8.68 -4.11
C LEU A 84 6.53 -9.52 -2.91
N TYR A 85 5.79 -9.51 -1.80
CA TYR A 85 6.10 -10.40 -0.67
C TYR A 85 6.02 -11.86 -1.08
N ILE A 86 4.93 -12.25 -1.76
CA ILE A 86 4.76 -13.64 -2.22
C ILE A 86 5.83 -13.98 -3.26
N LEU A 87 6.17 -13.07 -4.17
CA LEU A 87 7.25 -13.26 -5.15
C LEU A 87 8.59 -13.56 -4.45
N VAL A 88 8.95 -12.82 -3.40
CA VAL A 88 10.20 -13.05 -2.67
C VAL A 88 10.21 -14.42 -1.98
N LEU A 89 9.11 -14.81 -1.35
CA LEU A 89 9.02 -16.06 -0.58
C LEU A 89 8.89 -17.30 -1.47
N THR A 90 8.19 -17.19 -2.59
CA THR A 90 7.85 -18.33 -3.47
C THR A 90 8.67 -18.38 -4.74
N GLN A 91 9.29 -17.26 -5.13
CA GLN A 91 10.03 -17.11 -6.39
C GLN A 91 9.16 -17.30 -7.66
N ILE A 92 7.83 -17.28 -7.51
CA ILE A 92 6.88 -17.39 -8.63
C ILE A 92 6.84 -16.07 -9.40
N LYS A 93 7.63 -16.00 -10.48
CA LYS A 93 7.83 -14.79 -11.29
C LYS A 93 6.55 -14.19 -11.88
N VAL A 94 5.53 -15.00 -12.14
CA VAL A 94 4.22 -14.52 -12.66
C VAL A 94 3.57 -13.52 -11.71
N LEU A 95 3.83 -13.62 -10.40
CA LEU A 95 3.31 -12.64 -9.42
C LEU A 95 3.93 -11.25 -9.60
N GLY A 96 5.16 -11.18 -10.11
CA GLY A 96 5.79 -9.91 -10.49
C GLY A 96 5.04 -9.19 -11.62
N ALA A 97 4.31 -9.92 -12.47
CA ALA A 97 3.48 -9.33 -13.52
C ALA A 97 2.17 -8.71 -12.99
N ILE A 98 1.77 -9.04 -11.77
CA ILE A 98 0.59 -8.48 -11.09
C ILE A 98 0.93 -7.14 -10.44
N THR A 99 2.18 -6.94 -9.99
CA THR A 99 2.63 -5.72 -9.30
C THR A 99 2.29 -4.42 -10.03
N PRO A 100 2.46 -4.29 -11.37
CA PRO A 100 2.09 -3.07 -12.09
C PRO A 100 0.62 -2.70 -11.95
N ILE A 101 -0.29 -3.67 -11.81
CA ILE A 101 -1.73 -3.41 -11.58
C ILE A 101 -1.90 -2.63 -10.29
N GLY A 102 -1.22 -3.06 -9.21
CA GLY A 102 -1.24 -2.35 -7.94
C GLY A 102 -0.66 -0.93 -8.06
N GLY A 103 0.39 -0.75 -8.85
CA GLY A 103 0.97 0.57 -9.16
C GLY A 103 -0.02 1.50 -9.86
N VAL A 104 -0.75 0.99 -10.86
CA VAL A 104 -1.82 1.73 -11.54
C VAL A 104 -2.95 2.09 -10.57
N LEU A 105 -3.36 1.16 -9.71
CA LEU A 105 -4.38 1.43 -8.69
C LEU A 105 -3.95 2.54 -7.71
N PHE A 106 -2.68 2.58 -7.30
CA PHE A 106 -2.16 3.70 -6.51
C PHE A 106 -2.29 5.02 -7.26
N ILE A 107 -1.85 5.08 -8.52
CA ILE A 107 -1.93 6.30 -9.33
C ILE A 107 -3.38 6.77 -9.44
N ILE A 108 -4.30 5.89 -9.81
CA ILE A 108 -5.72 6.25 -9.92
C ILE A 108 -6.28 6.66 -8.55
N GLY A 109 -5.89 5.99 -7.47
CA GLY A 109 -6.29 6.35 -6.11
C GLY A 109 -5.88 7.78 -5.73
N TRP A 110 -4.64 8.17 -6.04
CA TRP A 110 -4.17 9.55 -5.84
C TRP A 110 -4.89 10.55 -6.74
N ILE A 111 -5.13 10.22 -8.01
CA ILE A 111 -5.92 11.06 -8.92
C ILE A 111 -7.33 11.27 -8.36
N MET A 112 -7.97 10.23 -7.83
CA MET A 112 -9.30 10.32 -7.23
C MET A 112 -9.29 11.21 -5.98
N LEU A 113 -8.22 11.19 -5.17
CA LEU A 113 -8.07 12.10 -4.04
C LEU A 113 -7.94 13.55 -4.50
N ILE A 114 -7.16 13.80 -5.56
CA ILE A 114 -7.03 15.12 -6.19
C ILE A 114 -8.40 15.62 -6.67
N ILE A 115 -9.13 14.81 -7.44
CA ILE A 115 -10.46 15.16 -7.98
C ILE A 115 -11.45 15.44 -6.85
N ALA A 116 -11.47 14.60 -5.81
CA ALA A 116 -12.37 14.79 -4.67
C ALA A 116 -12.10 16.12 -3.96
N THR A 117 -10.84 16.49 -3.81
CA THR A 117 -10.42 17.74 -3.16
C THR A 117 -10.80 18.96 -4.00
N PHE A 118 -10.54 18.93 -5.32
CA PHE A 118 -10.92 20.03 -6.21
C PHE A 118 -12.44 20.24 -6.29
N LYS A 119 -13.24 19.17 -6.34
CA LYS A 119 -14.70 19.26 -6.37
C LYS A 119 -15.32 19.82 -5.09
N PHE A 120 -14.61 19.78 -3.97
CA PHE A 120 -15.09 20.33 -2.72
C PHE A 120 -14.72 21.81 -2.54
N ALA A 121 -13.62 22.24 -3.18
CA ALA A 121 -13.19 23.63 -3.14
C ALA A 121 -13.98 24.56 -4.08
N GLY A 122 -14.78 23.99 -5.00
CA GLY A 122 -15.67 24.72 -5.91
C GLY A 122 -17.13 24.57 -5.52
#